data_AF-A0AAV0MQE9-F1
#
_entry.id   AF-A0AAV0MQE9-F1
#
_cell.length_a   1.000
_cell.length_b   1.000
_cell.length_c   1.000
_cell.angle_alpha   90.00
_cell.angle_beta   90.00
_cell.angle_gamma   90.00
#
_symmetry.space_group_name_H-M   'P 1'
#
loop_
_entity.id
_entity.type
_entity.pdbx_description
1 polymer ?
#
loop_
_entity_poly.entity_id
_entity_poly.type
_entity_poly.pdbx_seq_one_letter_code
_entity_poly.pdbx_strand_id
1 'polypeptide(L)'
;MFGFSFHGNYSIYCSLLISIVVIRTPAVVSVDIPSGWHVEEGDVNGGGMKPDMLVSLTAPKLGAKNFSGAHHFLGGRFVPPAIVDKYKLHLPPYPGTSMCVRIGKPAHIDISALRENYISPEFLEEQVAADPFVQFRRWFDEAVEAGLKEPNAMGLSTVGKDGKPSSRMVLLKGFDQDGFVWYTNYESQKAHQLSENPRASLLFYWDGLNRQVRVEGSVQKVSEEESEQYFHSRPRGSQIGAIVSKQSSVIPGRQVLYEEHKELQEKFSDGSVIPKPINWGGYRLRPELFEFWQGQQSRLHDRLQYTPEEVKGTRVWKIVRLAP
;
A
#
# COMPACT_ATOMS: atom_id res chain seq x y z
N MET A 1 -17.36 -1.20 20.38
CA MET A 1 -17.86 -1.17 21.78
C MET A 1 -18.74 -2.39 22.01
N PHE A 2 -18.63 -3.04 23.17
CA PHE A 2 -19.53 -4.12 23.55
C PHE A 2 -20.90 -3.52 23.91
N GLY A 3 -21.95 -3.95 23.21
CA GLY A 3 -23.32 -3.54 23.50
C GLY A 3 -23.88 -4.41 24.62
N PHE A 4 -24.30 -3.81 25.73
CA PHE A 4 -25.07 -4.50 26.76
C PHE A 4 -26.55 -4.13 26.59
N SER A 5 -27.42 -5.14 26.56
CA SER A 5 -28.87 -4.94 26.61
C SER A 5 -29.29 -4.60 28.04
N PHE A 6 -29.79 -3.38 28.27
CA PHE A 6 -30.35 -2.97 29.56
C PHE A 6 -31.88 -2.89 29.50
N HIS A 7 -32.54 -3.28 30.59
CA HIS A 7 -33.96 -2.95 30.83
C HIS A 7 -34.02 -1.86 31.90
N GLY A 8 -34.61 -0.69 31.61
CA GLY A 8 -34.78 0.43 32.55
C GLY A 8 -34.34 1.80 32.01
N ASN A 9 -34.49 2.85 32.82
CA ASN A 9 -34.11 4.23 32.45
C ASN A 9 -32.59 4.33 32.21
N TYR A 10 -32.22 4.79 31.02
CA TYR A 10 -30.84 4.79 30.52
C TYR A 10 -29.92 5.62 31.42
N SER A 11 -28.89 4.97 31.97
CA SER A 11 -27.87 5.61 32.79
C SER A 11 -26.99 6.59 31.98
N ILE A 12 -26.50 7.62 32.67
CA ILE A 12 -25.59 8.71 32.23
C ILE A 12 -24.49 8.26 31.25
N TYR A 13 -24.04 6.99 31.31
CA TYR A 13 -23.04 6.42 30.41
C TYR A 13 -23.48 6.34 28.94
N CYS A 14 -24.75 6.06 28.64
CA CYS A 14 -25.22 6.03 27.24
C CYS A 14 -25.19 7.43 26.62
N SER A 15 -25.67 8.44 27.37
CA SER A 15 -25.65 9.84 26.93
C SER A 15 -24.22 10.36 26.74
N LEU A 16 -23.28 9.96 27.61
CA LEU A 16 -21.86 10.29 27.50
C LEU A 16 -21.19 9.62 26.28
N LEU A 17 -21.52 8.35 26.00
CA LEU A 17 -21.00 7.65 24.82
C LEU A 17 -21.54 8.26 23.52
N ILE A 18 -22.84 8.60 23.48
CA ILE A 18 -23.46 9.29 22.35
C ILE A 18 -22.79 10.65 22.13
N SER A 19 -22.54 11.44 23.18
CA SER A 19 -21.88 12.74 23.04
C SER A 19 -20.42 12.64 22.60
N ILE A 20 -19.67 11.62 23.04
CA ILE A 20 -18.29 11.36 22.58
C ILE A 20 -18.25 10.95 21.09
N VAL A 21 -19.25 10.17 20.63
CA VAL A 21 -19.37 9.75 19.23
C VAL A 21 -19.69 10.93 18.31
N VAL A 22 -20.49 11.89 18.76
CA VAL A 22 -20.83 13.09 17.97
C VAL A 22 -19.60 14.00 17.73
N ILE A 23 -18.56 13.91 18.55
CA ILE A 23 -17.39 14.80 18.52
C ILE A 23 -16.22 14.22 17.69
N ARG A 24 -16.24 12.94 17.29
CA ARG A 24 -15.09 12.29 16.60
C ARG A 24 -15.46 11.42 15.39
N THR A 25 -14.47 11.29 14.50
CA THR A 25 -14.46 10.58 13.21
C THR A 25 -13.96 9.10 13.18
N PRO A 26 -13.86 8.30 14.27
CA PRO A 26 -13.67 6.86 14.10
C PRO A 26 -15.01 6.17 13.84
N ALA A 27 -15.00 5.19 12.94
CA ALA A 27 -16.15 4.33 12.71
C ALA A 27 -16.56 3.62 14.01
N VAL A 28 -17.85 3.67 14.30
CA VAL A 28 -18.43 3.16 15.52
C VAL A 28 -18.98 1.76 15.28
N VAL A 29 -18.35 0.78 15.93
CA VAL A 29 -18.76 -0.63 15.82
C VAL A 29 -19.52 -1.05 17.08
N SER A 30 -20.73 -1.59 16.90
CA SER A 30 -21.44 -2.33 17.94
C SER A 30 -21.23 -3.82 17.74
N VAL A 31 -20.85 -4.52 18.81
CA VAL A 31 -20.86 -5.98 18.86
C VAL A 31 -22.09 -6.41 19.63
N ASP A 32 -22.92 -7.24 18.99
CA ASP A 32 -24.21 -7.76 19.40
C ASP A 32 -25.43 -6.83 19.18
N ILE A 33 -26.01 -6.23 20.24
CA ILE A 33 -27.14 -5.29 20.13
C ILE A 33 -26.67 -3.88 20.50
N PRO A 34 -27.00 -2.85 19.70
CA PRO A 34 -26.57 -1.48 19.99
C PRO A 34 -27.10 -0.99 21.34
N SER A 35 -26.28 -0.21 22.05
CA SER A 35 -26.67 0.38 23.32
C SER A 35 -27.93 1.24 23.15
N GLY A 36 -28.91 1.05 24.04
CA GLY A 36 -30.19 1.74 23.97
C GLY A 36 -31.27 1.01 23.18
N TRP A 37 -30.94 -0.04 22.44
CA TRP A 37 -31.91 -0.83 21.69
C TRP A 37 -32.56 -1.89 22.58
N HIS A 38 -33.86 -2.11 22.38
CA HIS A 38 -34.55 -3.29 22.87
C HIS A 38 -34.08 -4.52 22.09
N VAL A 39 -33.83 -5.62 22.79
CA VAL A 39 -33.27 -6.84 22.22
C VAL A 39 -34.15 -7.44 21.13
N GLU A 40 -35.47 -7.29 21.25
CA GLU A 40 -36.43 -7.85 20.30
C GLU A 40 -37.00 -6.81 19.32
N GLU A 41 -37.15 -5.57 19.78
CA GLU A 41 -37.88 -4.51 19.06
C GLU A 41 -36.97 -3.44 18.47
N GLY A 42 -35.67 -3.49 18.73
CA GLY A 42 -34.69 -2.51 18.25
C GLY A 42 -34.82 -1.15 18.93
N ASP A 43 -34.56 -0.07 18.20
CA ASP A 43 -34.62 1.30 18.72
C ASP A 43 -36.07 1.83 18.81
N VAL A 44 -36.83 1.35 19.81
CA VAL A 44 -38.25 1.66 20.00
C VAL A 44 -38.53 3.16 20.14
N ASN A 45 -37.60 3.90 20.75
CA ASN A 45 -37.78 5.31 21.11
C ASN A 45 -36.98 6.27 20.21
N GLY A 46 -36.21 5.77 19.23
CA GLY A 46 -35.39 6.58 18.32
C GLY A 46 -34.16 7.24 18.96
N GLY A 47 -33.94 7.04 20.25
CA GLY A 47 -32.86 7.63 21.06
C GLY A 47 -31.68 6.67 21.29
N GLY A 48 -31.76 5.45 20.76
CA GLY A 48 -30.69 4.48 20.83
C GLY A 48 -29.46 4.87 20.01
N MET A 49 -28.35 4.22 20.32
CA MET A 49 -27.09 4.41 19.60
C MET A 49 -27.21 3.90 18.15
N LYS A 50 -26.67 4.67 17.19
CA LYS A 50 -26.64 4.31 15.76
C LYS A 50 -25.21 4.04 15.32
N PRO A 51 -24.73 2.79 15.36
CA PRO A 51 -23.36 2.46 14.97
C PRO A 51 -23.21 2.46 13.44
N ASP A 52 -22.00 2.73 12.94
CA ASP A 52 -21.64 2.56 11.52
C ASP A 52 -21.60 1.09 11.10
N MET A 53 -21.30 0.21 12.06
CA MET A 53 -21.23 -1.24 11.87
C MET A 53 -21.86 -2.01 13.02
N LEU A 54 -22.64 -3.05 12.68
CA LEU A 54 -23.15 -4.03 13.63
C LEU A 54 -22.51 -5.40 13.38
N VAL A 55 -21.95 -6.02 14.41
CA VAL A 55 -21.51 -7.43 14.39
C VAL A 55 -22.42 -8.23 15.31
N SER A 56 -23.46 -8.85 14.78
CA SER A 56 -24.32 -9.75 15.54
C SER A 56 -23.59 -11.05 15.84
N LEU A 57 -23.71 -11.58 17.05
CA LEU A 57 -23.14 -12.89 17.38
C LEU A 57 -24.04 -14.01 16.85
N THR A 58 -23.55 -15.26 16.90
CA THR A 58 -24.19 -16.46 16.31
C THR A 58 -25.67 -16.62 16.62
N ALA A 59 -26.17 -16.07 17.72
CA ALA A 59 -27.59 -15.89 18.02
C ALA A 59 -27.97 -14.40 17.92
N PRO A 60 -28.29 -13.88 16.72
CA PRO A 60 -28.75 -12.50 16.57
C PRO A 60 -30.07 -12.34 17.32
N LYS A 61 -30.21 -11.25 18.08
CA LYS A 61 -31.48 -10.91 18.72
C LYS A 61 -32.37 -10.21 17.71
N LEU A 62 -33.69 -10.36 17.84
CA LEU A 62 -34.63 -9.96 16.79
C LEU A 62 -34.54 -8.46 16.46
N GLY A 63 -34.17 -7.62 17.42
CA GLY A 63 -33.94 -6.19 17.24
C GLY A 63 -32.83 -5.85 16.26
N ALA A 64 -31.85 -6.74 16.02
CA ALA A 64 -30.79 -6.54 15.04
C ALA A 64 -31.31 -6.43 13.59
N LYS A 65 -32.52 -6.94 13.30
CA LYS A 65 -33.16 -6.78 11.98
C LYS A 65 -33.47 -5.33 11.63
N ASN A 66 -33.57 -4.46 12.64
CA ASN A 66 -33.88 -3.04 12.47
C ASN A 66 -32.62 -2.21 12.15
N PHE A 67 -31.43 -2.84 12.11
CA PHE A 67 -30.21 -2.17 11.71
C PHE A 67 -30.19 -1.93 10.20
N SER A 68 -30.05 -0.67 9.80
CA SER A 68 -30.01 -0.22 8.41
C SER A 68 -28.68 0.44 8.03
N GLY A 69 -27.64 0.29 8.86
CA GLY A 69 -26.33 0.87 8.59
C GLY A 69 -25.60 0.14 7.47
N ALA A 70 -24.54 0.76 6.95
CA ALA A 70 -23.84 0.27 5.77
C ALA A 70 -23.18 -1.10 5.98
N HIS A 71 -22.83 -1.46 7.22
CA HIS A 71 -22.04 -2.66 7.54
C HIS A 71 -22.71 -3.53 8.61
N HIS A 72 -23.33 -4.64 8.22
CA HIS A 72 -23.85 -5.65 9.15
C HIS A 72 -23.11 -6.96 8.95
N PHE A 73 -22.57 -7.53 10.01
CA PHE A 73 -21.89 -8.82 10.01
C PHE A 73 -22.53 -9.78 11.02
N LEU A 74 -22.49 -11.07 10.71
CA LEU A 74 -22.76 -12.16 11.64
C LEU A 74 -21.45 -12.84 12.01
N GLY A 75 -21.09 -12.80 13.29
CA GLY A 75 -19.90 -13.40 13.86
C GLY A 75 -20.13 -14.82 14.36
N GLY A 76 -19.10 -15.65 14.23
CA GLY A 76 -19.03 -17.06 14.60
C GLY A 76 -18.96 -17.99 13.39
N ARG A 77 -18.09 -19.00 13.47
CA ARG A 77 -17.67 -19.84 12.32
C ARG A 77 -18.80 -20.69 11.71
N PHE A 78 -19.84 -20.99 12.49
CA PHE A 78 -21.01 -21.73 12.04
C PHE A 78 -22.26 -21.27 12.78
N VAL A 79 -23.31 -20.93 12.04
CA VAL A 79 -24.64 -20.69 12.59
C VAL A 79 -25.45 -21.98 12.41
N PRO A 80 -25.91 -22.63 13.49
CA PRO A 80 -26.66 -23.87 13.39
C PRO A 80 -27.93 -23.70 12.52
N PRO A 81 -28.36 -24.72 11.76
CA PRO A 81 -29.58 -24.66 10.95
C PRO A 81 -30.80 -24.18 11.74
N ALA A 82 -30.96 -24.63 12.99
CA ALA A 82 -32.05 -24.20 13.87
C ALA A 82 -32.08 -22.68 14.12
N ILE A 83 -30.92 -22.01 14.15
CA ILE A 83 -30.84 -20.56 14.31
C ILE A 83 -31.11 -19.85 12.98
N VAL A 84 -30.62 -20.40 11.87
CA VAL A 84 -30.92 -19.92 10.52
C VAL A 84 -32.43 -19.93 10.28
N ASP A 85 -33.09 -21.04 10.63
CA ASP A 85 -34.53 -21.23 10.45
C ASP A 85 -35.34 -20.33 11.40
N LYS A 86 -34.94 -20.26 12.68
CA LYS A 86 -35.61 -19.43 13.70
C LYS A 86 -35.66 -17.96 13.30
N TYR A 87 -34.57 -17.43 12.72
CA TYR A 87 -34.46 -16.01 12.36
C TYR A 87 -34.55 -15.75 10.85
N LYS A 88 -34.85 -16.77 10.03
CA LYS A 88 -34.93 -16.71 8.56
C LYS A 88 -33.70 -16.01 7.93
N LEU A 89 -32.51 -16.40 8.36
CA LEU A 89 -31.27 -15.76 7.93
C LEU A 89 -30.86 -16.21 6.53
N HIS A 90 -30.56 -15.27 5.64
CA HIS A 90 -29.97 -15.55 4.33
C HIS A 90 -28.45 -15.31 4.40
N LEU A 91 -27.70 -16.34 4.82
CA LEU A 91 -26.26 -16.23 5.04
C LEU A 91 -25.46 -16.53 3.76
N PRO A 92 -24.54 -15.66 3.34
CA PRO A 92 -23.55 -16.03 2.33
C PRO A 92 -22.57 -17.10 2.86
N PRO A 93 -21.85 -17.81 1.99
CA PRO A 93 -20.85 -18.78 2.42
C PRO A 93 -19.76 -18.12 3.26
N TYR A 94 -19.18 -18.86 4.23
CA TYR A 94 -17.98 -18.47 4.96
C TYR A 94 -16.74 -18.91 4.16
N PRO A 95 -16.04 -18.02 3.44
CA PRO A 95 -14.86 -18.42 2.68
C PRO A 95 -13.67 -18.70 3.62
N GLY A 96 -13.06 -19.88 3.46
CA GLY A 96 -11.81 -20.25 4.13
C GLY A 96 -11.92 -20.32 5.65
N THR A 97 -11.09 -19.54 6.35
CA THR A 97 -11.00 -19.49 7.82
C THR A 97 -11.73 -18.28 8.43
N SER A 98 -12.60 -17.62 7.66
CA SER A 98 -13.30 -16.41 8.09
C SER A 98 -14.20 -16.67 9.31
N MET A 99 -14.15 -15.77 10.29
CA MET A 99 -14.93 -15.88 11.54
C MET A 99 -16.24 -15.08 11.51
N CYS A 100 -16.45 -14.24 10.49
CA CYS A 100 -17.65 -13.42 10.31
C CYS A 100 -18.08 -13.44 8.84
N VAL A 101 -19.37 -13.28 8.56
CA VAL A 101 -19.88 -12.99 7.21
C VAL A 101 -20.68 -11.70 7.20
N ARG A 102 -20.68 -11.00 6.06
CA ARG A 102 -21.53 -9.84 5.87
C ARG A 102 -22.97 -10.28 5.65
N ILE A 103 -23.92 -9.68 6.37
CA ILE A 103 -25.35 -9.82 6.12
C ILE A 103 -25.76 -8.72 5.14
N GLY A 104 -26.48 -9.08 4.07
CA GLY A 104 -26.99 -8.14 3.07
C GLY A 104 -25.98 -7.76 1.98
N LYS A 105 -26.43 -6.91 1.03
CA LYS A 105 -25.63 -6.48 -0.13
C LYS A 105 -24.48 -5.58 0.33
N PRO A 106 -23.26 -5.73 -0.24
CA PRO A 106 -22.17 -4.77 -0.03
C PRO A 106 -22.68 -3.35 -0.26
N ALA A 107 -22.25 -2.41 0.59
CA ALA A 107 -22.48 -1.00 0.29
C ALA A 107 -21.87 -0.72 -1.10
N HIS A 108 -22.64 -0.09 -1.98
CA HIS A 108 -22.12 0.37 -3.25
C HIS A 108 -21.19 1.54 -2.95
N ILE A 109 -19.88 1.29 -2.99
CA ILE A 109 -18.88 2.33 -2.82
C ILE A 109 -18.86 3.13 -4.13
N ASP A 110 -19.29 4.38 -4.06
CA ASP A 110 -19.03 5.31 -5.14
C ASP A 110 -17.54 5.69 -5.11
N ILE A 111 -16.77 5.14 -6.05
CA ILE A 111 -15.33 5.39 -6.15
C ILE A 111 -15.05 6.89 -6.33
N SER A 112 -15.95 7.65 -6.97
CA SER A 112 -15.79 9.09 -7.16
C SER A 112 -15.89 9.89 -5.85
N ALA A 113 -16.56 9.32 -4.84
CA ALA A 113 -16.75 9.91 -3.53
C ALA A 113 -15.61 9.62 -2.53
N LEU A 114 -14.65 8.74 -2.87
CA LEU A 114 -13.47 8.44 -2.03
C LEU A 114 -12.44 9.59 -1.99
N ARG A 115 -12.86 10.79 -2.36
CA ARG A 115 -12.00 11.95 -2.52
C ARG A 115 -11.60 12.51 -1.16
N GLU A 116 -10.30 12.50 -0.88
CA GLU A 116 -9.73 13.10 0.34
C GLU A 116 -9.19 14.52 0.08
N ASN A 117 -9.38 15.43 1.04
CA ASN A 117 -8.80 16.77 0.98
C ASN A 117 -7.41 16.77 1.63
N TYR A 118 -6.37 17.00 0.83
CA TYR A 118 -4.99 17.05 1.31
C TYR A 118 -4.73 18.32 2.10
N ILE A 119 -4.08 18.21 3.25
CA ILE A 119 -3.58 19.34 4.03
C ILE A 119 -2.06 19.23 4.03
N SER A 120 -1.38 20.17 3.40
CA SER A 120 0.07 20.14 3.24
C SER A 120 0.63 21.57 3.16
N PRO A 121 1.91 21.76 3.52
CA PRO A 121 2.57 23.06 3.32
C PRO A 121 2.66 23.40 1.83
N GLU A 122 2.71 24.69 1.52
CA GLU A 122 3.02 25.17 0.16
C GLU A 122 4.41 24.70 -0.27
N PHE A 123 4.57 24.46 -1.56
CA PHE A 123 5.84 24.03 -2.15
C PHE A 123 6.23 25.00 -3.28
N LEU A 124 7.07 25.97 -2.93
CA LEU A 124 7.44 27.11 -3.77
C LEU A 124 8.88 27.00 -4.30
N GLU A 125 9.14 27.64 -5.44
CA GLU A 125 10.41 27.62 -6.17
C GLU A 125 11.58 28.17 -5.33
N GLU A 126 11.32 29.14 -4.44
CA GLU A 126 12.38 29.71 -3.59
C GLU A 126 12.75 28.82 -2.41
N GLN A 127 11.92 27.81 -2.09
CA GLN A 127 12.09 26.94 -0.92
C GLN A 127 12.84 25.65 -1.26
N VAL A 128 12.96 25.31 -2.55
CA VAL A 128 13.54 24.06 -2.99
C VAL A 128 15.06 24.14 -3.17
N ALA A 129 15.73 23.00 -3.02
CA ALA A 129 17.14 22.90 -3.38
C ALA A 129 17.32 23.07 -4.89
N ALA A 130 18.40 23.74 -5.30
CA ALA A 130 18.77 23.89 -6.71
C ALA A 130 19.16 22.54 -7.34
N ASP A 131 19.77 21.64 -6.56
CA ASP A 131 20.08 20.27 -6.98
C ASP A 131 18.90 19.33 -6.61
N PRO A 132 18.26 18.67 -7.59
CA PRO A 132 17.17 17.75 -7.33
C PRO A 132 17.57 16.51 -6.53
N PHE A 133 18.84 16.09 -6.53
CA PHE A 133 19.29 14.98 -5.66
C PHE A 133 19.27 15.39 -4.19
N VAL A 134 19.62 16.65 -3.89
CA VAL A 134 19.51 17.22 -2.55
C VAL A 134 18.04 17.35 -2.16
N GLN A 135 17.18 17.82 -3.07
CA GLN A 135 15.74 17.91 -2.82
C GLN A 135 15.11 16.54 -2.57
N PHE A 136 15.47 15.53 -3.38
CA PHE A 136 15.01 14.16 -3.19
C PHE A 136 15.44 13.60 -1.83
N ARG A 137 16.71 13.80 -1.45
CA ARG A 137 17.22 13.35 -0.15
C ARG A 137 16.41 13.94 1.01
N ARG A 138 16.15 15.26 0.98
CA ARG A 138 15.32 15.92 2.01
C ARG A 138 13.96 15.25 2.15
N TRP A 139 13.23 15.08 1.05
CA TRP A 139 11.90 14.45 1.10
C TRP A 139 11.94 12.97 1.48
N PHE A 140 12.98 12.25 1.06
CA PHE A 140 13.18 10.85 1.43
C PHE A 140 13.44 10.70 2.94
N ASP A 141 14.29 11.55 3.50
CA ASP A 141 14.59 11.57 4.94
C ASP A 141 13.32 11.93 5.74
N GLU A 142 12.54 12.92 5.30
CA GLU A 142 11.25 13.26 5.91
C GLU A 142 10.25 12.09 5.85
N ALA A 143 10.22 11.31 4.76
CA ALA A 143 9.38 10.11 4.64
C ALA A 143 9.81 8.99 5.60
N VAL A 144 11.12 8.86 5.85
CA VAL A 144 11.67 7.92 6.85
C VAL A 144 11.34 8.39 8.26
N GLU A 145 11.54 9.67 8.58
CA GLU A 145 11.24 10.27 9.88
C GLU A 145 9.76 10.20 10.23
N ALA A 146 8.88 10.37 9.25
CA ALA A 146 7.43 10.19 9.39
C ALA A 146 7.01 8.73 9.63
N GLY A 147 7.94 7.77 9.54
CA GLY A 147 7.67 6.35 9.77
C GLY A 147 6.81 5.72 8.68
N LEU A 148 6.86 6.25 7.45
CA LEU A 148 6.12 5.66 6.34
C LEU A 148 6.60 4.22 6.08
N LYS A 149 5.67 3.37 5.65
CA LYS A 149 6.01 1.98 5.31
C LYS A 149 6.76 1.94 3.98
N GLU A 150 7.95 1.36 4.00
CA GLU A 150 8.80 1.15 2.81
C GLU A 150 8.96 2.43 1.94
N PRO A 151 9.50 3.53 2.48
CA PRO A 151 9.62 4.81 1.75
C PRO A 151 10.53 4.70 0.51
N ASN A 152 11.36 3.65 0.46
CA ASN A 152 12.21 3.30 -0.68
C ASN A 152 11.53 2.42 -1.73
N ALA A 153 10.25 2.07 -1.57
CA ALA A 153 9.47 1.43 -2.63
C ALA A 153 9.16 2.44 -3.74
N MET A 154 9.39 2.02 -4.99
CA MET A 154 9.14 2.86 -6.17
C MET A 154 8.48 2.05 -7.29
N GLY A 155 7.55 2.68 -8.00
CA GLY A 155 7.01 2.17 -9.24
C GLY A 155 8.03 2.35 -10.36
N LEU A 156 8.48 1.24 -10.95
CA LEU A 156 9.37 1.23 -12.12
C LEU A 156 8.56 0.93 -13.37
N SER A 157 8.55 1.89 -14.30
CA SER A 157 7.90 1.77 -15.60
C SER A 157 8.93 1.62 -16.71
N THR A 158 8.76 0.59 -17.54
CA THR A 158 9.65 0.24 -18.67
C THR A 158 8.81 -0.10 -19.90
N VAL A 159 9.38 0.14 -21.08
CA VAL A 159 8.74 -0.08 -22.39
C VAL A 159 9.74 -0.79 -23.29
N GLY A 160 9.34 -1.90 -23.93
CA GLY A 160 10.17 -2.61 -24.92
C GLY A 160 9.97 -2.07 -26.34
N LYS A 161 10.47 -2.77 -27.34
CA LYS A 161 10.32 -2.37 -28.76
C LYS A 161 8.87 -2.36 -29.26
N ASP A 162 7.97 -3.06 -28.56
CA ASP A 162 6.54 -3.13 -28.89
C ASP A 162 5.75 -1.88 -28.47
N GLY A 163 6.40 -0.93 -27.80
CA GLY A 163 5.79 0.32 -27.33
C GLY A 163 4.83 0.15 -26.16
N LYS A 164 4.70 -1.05 -25.59
CA LYS A 164 3.77 -1.31 -24.48
C LYS A 164 4.43 -1.02 -23.13
N PRO A 165 3.93 -0.04 -22.36
CA PRO A 165 4.45 0.20 -21.02
C PRO A 165 4.06 -0.93 -20.07
N SER A 166 4.94 -1.19 -19.12
CA SER A 166 4.66 -2.08 -18.00
C SER A 166 5.26 -1.49 -16.74
N SER A 167 4.54 -1.62 -15.63
CA SER A 167 4.92 -1.05 -14.34
C SER A 167 4.91 -2.13 -13.26
N ARG A 168 5.81 -2.01 -12.29
CA ARG A 168 5.85 -2.85 -11.08
C ARG A 168 6.58 -2.13 -9.96
N MET A 169 6.34 -2.54 -8.72
CA MET A 169 7.14 -2.06 -7.60
C MET A 169 8.52 -2.71 -7.58
N VAL A 170 9.54 -1.89 -7.30
CA VAL A 170 10.90 -2.31 -6.94
C VAL A 170 11.36 -1.49 -5.75
N LEU A 171 12.45 -1.90 -5.12
CA LEU A 171 13.02 -1.17 -3.98
C LEU A 171 14.27 -0.42 -4.42
N LEU A 172 14.30 0.89 -4.16
CA LEU A 172 15.52 1.70 -4.21
C LEU A 172 16.51 1.17 -3.18
N LYS A 173 17.75 0.93 -3.61
CA LYS A 173 18.84 0.41 -2.77
C LYS A 173 19.98 1.40 -2.56
N GLY A 174 20.08 2.41 -3.40
CA GLY A 174 21.01 3.50 -3.25
C GLY A 174 20.68 4.61 -4.23
N PHE A 175 21.06 5.83 -3.89
CA PHE A 175 21.06 6.94 -4.83
C PHE A 175 22.19 7.91 -4.48
N ASP A 176 22.82 8.44 -5.52
CA ASP A 176 23.92 9.39 -5.47
C ASP A 176 23.84 10.27 -6.73
N GLN A 177 24.86 11.11 -6.97
CA GLN A 177 24.91 12.00 -8.13
C GLN A 177 24.93 11.27 -9.48
N ASP A 178 25.29 9.98 -9.50
CA ASP A 178 25.29 9.14 -10.70
C ASP A 178 23.92 8.50 -10.98
N GLY A 179 23.01 8.46 -9.98
CA GLY A 179 21.62 8.10 -10.20
C GLY A 179 20.99 7.21 -9.14
N PHE A 180 19.94 6.49 -9.54
CA PHE A 180 19.10 5.66 -8.67
C PHE A 180 19.31 4.17 -8.95
N VAL A 181 19.64 3.40 -7.92
CA VAL A 181 20.02 1.98 -8.06
C VAL A 181 18.96 1.04 -7.49
N TRP A 182 18.61 0.02 -8.26
CA TRP A 182 17.81 -1.13 -7.81
C TRP A 182 18.41 -2.43 -8.35
N TYR A 183 18.08 -3.55 -7.71
CA TYR A 183 18.60 -4.87 -8.09
C TYR A 183 17.48 -5.80 -8.53
N THR A 184 17.75 -6.61 -9.53
CA THR A 184 16.73 -7.47 -10.15
C THR A 184 17.36 -8.67 -10.87
N ASN A 185 16.51 -9.52 -11.43
CA ASN A 185 16.94 -10.59 -12.32
C ASN A 185 16.97 -10.07 -13.78
N TYR A 186 18.10 -10.23 -14.46
CA TYR A 186 18.37 -9.81 -15.83
C TYR A 186 17.58 -10.59 -16.91
N GLU A 187 16.94 -11.69 -16.55
CA GLU A 187 16.03 -12.46 -17.44
C GLU A 187 14.57 -12.03 -17.29
N SER A 188 14.27 -11.14 -16.34
CA SER A 188 12.90 -10.69 -16.11
C SER A 188 12.37 -9.81 -17.25
N GLN A 189 11.04 -9.69 -17.36
CA GLN A 189 10.41 -8.85 -18.40
C GLN A 189 10.94 -7.41 -18.43
N LYS A 190 11.14 -6.79 -17.25
CA LYS A 190 11.67 -5.42 -17.16
C LYS A 190 13.11 -5.33 -17.69
N ALA A 191 13.93 -6.35 -17.46
CA ALA A 191 15.31 -6.39 -17.92
C ALA A 191 15.37 -6.62 -19.42
N HIS A 192 14.51 -7.46 -19.97
CA HIS A 192 14.35 -7.60 -21.42
C HIS A 192 13.96 -6.27 -22.07
N GLN A 193 12.94 -5.59 -21.54
CA GLN A 193 12.54 -4.28 -22.05
C GLN A 193 13.66 -3.24 -21.95
N LEU A 194 14.40 -3.20 -20.84
CA LEU A 194 15.55 -2.31 -20.67
C LEU A 194 16.70 -2.61 -21.63
N SER A 195 16.88 -3.88 -22.02
CA SER A 195 17.86 -4.25 -23.04
C SER A 195 17.48 -3.77 -24.45
N GLU A 196 16.18 -3.64 -24.74
CA GLU A 196 15.66 -3.13 -26.01
C GLU A 196 15.55 -1.60 -26.04
N ASN A 197 15.24 -0.98 -24.91
CA ASN A 197 15.07 0.45 -24.74
C ASN A 197 15.59 0.85 -23.34
N PRO A 198 16.80 1.41 -23.24
CA PRO A 198 17.46 1.70 -21.96
C PRO A 198 16.93 2.99 -21.32
N ARG A 199 15.60 3.14 -21.24
CA ARG A 199 14.92 4.27 -20.61
C ARG A 199 13.85 3.77 -19.66
N ALA A 200 13.71 4.44 -18.54
CA ALA A 200 12.69 4.13 -17.55
C ALA A 200 12.17 5.39 -16.84
N SER A 201 11.04 5.21 -16.17
CA SER A 201 10.46 6.18 -15.24
C SER A 201 10.29 5.53 -13.87
N LEU A 202 10.73 6.24 -12.83
CA LEU A 202 10.58 5.89 -11.42
C LEU A 202 9.52 6.79 -10.80
N LEU A 203 8.66 6.20 -9.96
CA LEU A 203 7.60 6.89 -9.24
C LEU A 203 7.67 6.55 -7.75
N PHE A 204 7.94 7.54 -6.92
CA PHE A 204 7.78 7.45 -5.47
C PHE A 204 6.46 8.08 -5.08
N TYR A 205 5.65 7.40 -4.28
CA TYR A 205 4.40 7.92 -3.74
C TYR A 205 4.39 7.74 -2.23
N TRP A 206 4.42 8.86 -1.52
CA TRP A 206 4.40 8.94 -0.07
C TRP A 206 3.04 9.50 0.35
N ASP A 207 2.05 8.61 0.37
CA ASP A 207 0.65 8.93 0.65
C ASP A 207 0.47 9.68 1.97
N GLY A 208 1.13 9.25 3.05
CA GLY A 208 1.05 9.90 4.36
C GLY A 208 1.61 11.33 4.41
N LEU A 209 2.34 11.76 3.38
CA LEU A 209 2.85 13.12 3.22
C LEU A 209 2.21 13.87 2.04
N ASN A 210 1.27 13.24 1.32
CA ASN A 210 0.69 13.73 0.07
C ASN A 210 1.77 14.15 -0.94
N ARG A 211 2.85 13.37 -1.06
CA ARG A 211 3.98 13.68 -1.93
C ARG A 211 4.19 12.62 -2.98
N GLN A 212 4.66 13.07 -4.13
CA GLN A 212 5.09 12.21 -5.21
C GLN A 212 6.38 12.75 -5.83
N VAL A 213 7.30 11.85 -6.17
CA VAL A 213 8.49 12.17 -6.97
C VAL A 213 8.52 11.30 -8.21
N ARG A 214 8.65 11.92 -9.38
CA ARG A 214 8.95 11.24 -10.64
C ARG A 214 10.42 11.47 -11.00
N VAL A 215 11.08 10.42 -11.46
CA VAL A 215 12.44 10.50 -12.01
C VAL A 215 12.46 9.76 -13.34
N GLU A 216 12.93 10.40 -14.40
CA GLU A 216 13.04 9.78 -15.72
C GLU A 216 14.47 9.88 -16.24
N GLY A 217 14.90 8.88 -17.00
CA GLY A 217 16.22 8.93 -17.62
C GLY A 217 16.67 7.61 -18.22
N SER A 218 17.94 7.60 -18.62
CA SER A 218 18.63 6.45 -19.18
C SER A 218 19.02 5.45 -18.10
N VAL A 219 19.03 4.16 -18.45
CA VAL A 219 19.30 3.05 -17.53
C VAL A 219 20.49 2.24 -18.01
N GLN A 220 21.43 1.95 -17.11
CA GLN A 220 22.58 1.09 -17.35
C GLN A 220 22.72 0.04 -16.25
N LYS A 221 23.38 -1.09 -16.55
CA LYS A 221 23.77 -2.05 -15.51
C LYS A 221 24.82 -1.41 -14.60
N VAL A 222 24.77 -1.72 -13.31
CA VAL A 222 25.89 -1.42 -12.41
C VAL A 222 27.04 -2.40 -12.67
N SER A 223 28.21 -2.15 -12.08
CA SER A 223 29.35 -3.06 -12.26
C SER A 223 29.07 -4.44 -11.65
N GLU A 224 29.82 -5.45 -12.10
CA GLU A 224 29.69 -6.80 -11.54
C GLU A 224 30.12 -6.80 -10.07
N GLU A 225 31.13 -6.01 -9.72
CA GLU A 225 31.61 -5.85 -8.35
C GLU A 225 30.56 -5.20 -7.44
N GLU A 226 29.88 -4.14 -7.91
CA GLU A 226 28.77 -3.51 -7.16
C GLU A 226 27.62 -4.52 -6.97
N SER A 227 27.32 -5.32 -8.00
CA SER A 227 26.33 -6.39 -7.93
C SER A 227 26.69 -7.49 -6.93
N GLU A 228 27.96 -7.93 -6.91
CA GLU A 228 28.47 -8.97 -5.99
C GLU A 228 28.44 -8.49 -4.53
N GLN A 229 28.95 -7.29 -4.29
CA GLN A 229 28.95 -6.66 -2.97
C GLN A 229 27.54 -6.54 -2.41
N TYR A 230 26.60 -6.03 -3.21
CA TYR A 230 25.22 -5.92 -2.78
C TYR A 230 24.56 -7.29 -2.60
N PHE A 231 24.79 -8.26 -3.50
CA PHE A 231 24.25 -9.61 -3.36
C PHE A 231 24.62 -10.24 -2.02
N HIS A 232 25.90 -10.19 -1.64
CA HIS A 232 26.38 -10.78 -0.39
C HIS A 232 25.95 -10.04 0.87
N SER A 233 25.61 -8.75 0.77
CA SER A 233 25.04 -8.00 1.91
C SER A 233 23.60 -8.44 2.26
N ARG A 234 22.91 -9.14 1.35
CA ARG A 234 21.52 -9.58 1.56
C ARG A 234 21.45 -10.73 2.56
N PRO A 235 20.35 -10.89 3.32
CA PRO A 235 20.15 -12.07 4.16
C PRO A 235 20.27 -13.38 3.35
N ARG A 236 20.80 -14.45 3.94
CA ARG A 236 21.02 -15.74 3.24
C ARG A 236 19.76 -16.25 2.54
N GLY A 237 18.58 -16.17 3.18
CA GLY A 237 17.32 -16.55 2.55
C GLY A 237 16.98 -15.75 1.29
N SER A 238 17.37 -14.47 1.23
CA SER A 238 17.22 -13.63 0.04
C SER A 238 18.23 -13.98 -1.05
N GLN A 239 19.45 -14.40 -0.68
CA GLN A 239 20.45 -14.90 -1.63
C GLN A 239 19.95 -16.20 -2.29
N ILE A 240 19.45 -17.15 -1.50
CA ILE A 240 18.84 -18.40 -2.00
C ILE A 240 17.62 -18.10 -2.88
N GLY A 241 16.71 -17.24 -2.43
CA GLY A 241 15.53 -16.87 -3.20
C GLY A 241 15.84 -16.24 -4.56
N ALA A 242 16.99 -15.57 -4.70
CA ALA A 242 17.44 -15.04 -5.99
C ALA A 242 17.96 -16.13 -6.94
N ILE A 243 18.47 -17.25 -6.44
CA ILE A 243 18.85 -18.41 -7.25
C ILE A 243 17.62 -19.18 -7.71
N VAL A 244 16.67 -19.45 -6.79
CA VAL A 244 15.42 -20.18 -7.08
C VAL A 244 14.54 -19.44 -8.09
N SER A 245 14.51 -18.11 -8.02
CA SER A 245 13.57 -17.33 -8.80
C SER A 245 14.02 -17.13 -10.26
N LYS A 246 13.48 -17.96 -11.16
CA LYS A 246 13.38 -17.68 -12.60
C LYS A 246 12.35 -16.57 -12.85
N GLN A 247 12.71 -15.34 -12.50
CA GLN A 247 11.74 -14.25 -12.38
C GLN A 247 11.02 -13.96 -13.71
N SER A 248 9.69 -13.98 -13.70
CA SER A 248 8.80 -13.75 -14.87
C SER A 248 8.62 -14.95 -15.82
N SER A 249 9.20 -16.12 -15.54
CA SER A 249 8.87 -17.35 -16.27
C SER A 249 7.61 -18.01 -15.72
N VAL A 250 6.87 -18.71 -16.57
CA VAL A 250 5.77 -19.59 -16.15
C VAL A 250 6.35 -20.81 -15.43
N ILE A 251 5.82 -21.14 -14.26
CA ILE A 251 6.20 -22.33 -13.49
C ILE A 251 4.98 -23.25 -13.29
N PRO A 252 5.18 -24.58 -13.16
CA PRO A 252 4.08 -25.53 -12.99
C PRO A 252 3.25 -25.31 -11.72
N GLY A 253 3.83 -24.71 -10.69
CA GLY A 253 3.15 -24.40 -9.45
C GLY A 253 4.11 -24.01 -8.33
N ARG A 254 3.55 -23.65 -7.18
CA ARG A 254 4.31 -23.18 -6.00
C ARG A 254 5.27 -24.22 -5.44
N GLN A 255 4.94 -25.51 -5.59
CA GLN A 255 5.71 -26.62 -5.03
C GLN A 255 7.15 -26.67 -5.54
N VAL A 256 7.36 -26.36 -6.83
CA VAL A 256 8.69 -26.31 -7.45
C VAL A 256 9.60 -25.30 -6.73
N LEU A 257 9.07 -24.13 -6.35
CA LEU A 257 9.83 -23.12 -5.61
C LEU A 257 10.22 -23.60 -4.21
N TYR A 258 9.37 -24.38 -3.55
CA TYR A 258 9.66 -24.91 -2.22
C TYR A 258 10.72 -26.00 -2.25
N GLU A 259 10.66 -26.89 -3.24
CA GLU A 259 11.62 -27.97 -3.44
C GLU A 259 13.00 -27.39 -3.76
N GLU A 260 13.11 -26.53 -4.77
CA GLU A 260 14.38 -25.87 -5.14
C GLU A 260 14.95 -25.03 -3.98
N HIS A 261 14.10 -24.33 -3.23
CA HIS A 261 14.55 -23.56 -2.07
C HIS A 261 15.08 -24.46 -0.96
N LYS A 262 14.41 -25.57 -0.66
CA LYS A 262 14.84 -26.52 0.37
C LYS A 262 16.16 -27.18 -0.02
N GLU A 263 16.30 -27.63 -1.27
CA GLU A 263 17.54 -28.21 -1.78
C GLU A 263 18.73 -27.24 -1.65
N LEU A 264 18.53 -25.97 -1.99
CA LEU A 264 19.58 -24.96 -1.85
C LEU A 264 19.86 -24.61 -0.39
N GLN A 265 18.85 -24.59 0.48
CA GLN A 265 19.07 -24.42 1.92
C GLN A 265 19.91 -25.55 2.52
N GLU A 266 19.64 -26.80 2.13
CA GLU A 266 20.43 -27.96 2.54
C GLU A 266 21.85 -27.90 1.98
N LYS A 267 21.99 -27.58 0.68
CA LYS A 267 23.29 -27.43 0.01
C LYS A 267 24.19 -26.39 0.68
N PHE A 268 23.63 -25.28 1.13
CA PHE A 268 24.37 -24.18 1.77
C PHE A 268 24.20 -24.16 3.30
N SER A 269 23.85 -25.30 3.90
CA SER A 269 23.65 -25.42 5.36
C SER A 269 24.94 -25.38 6.16
N ASP A 270 26.07 -25.71 5.54
CA ASP A 270 27.43 -25.69 6.10
C ASP A 270 28.00 -24.27 6.29
N GLY A 271 27.25 -23.24 5.90
CA GLY A 271 27.66 -21.85 5.98
C GLY A 271 28.52 -21.39 4.79
N SER A 272 28.70 -22.23 3.77
CA SER A 272 29.42 -21.86 2.55
C SER A 272 28.83 -20.60 1.89
N VAL A 273 29.70 -19.89 1.16
CA VAL A 273 29.33 -18.68 0.43
C VAL A 273 28.41 -19.06 -0.71
N ILE A 274 27.25 -18.42 -0.76
CA ILE A 274 26.29 -18.57 -1.85
C ILE A 274 26.77 -17.66 -2.98
N PRO A 275 27.12 -18.18 -4.17
CA PRO A 275 27.57 -17.35 -5.28
C PRO A 275 26.42 -16.51 -5.83
N LYS A 276 26.71 -15.29 -6.30
CA LYS A 276 25.73 -14.49 -7.05
C LYS A 276 25.38 -15.19 -8.37
N PRO A 277 24.10 -15.31 -8.72
CA PRO A 277 23.70 -15.76 -10.06
C PRO A 277 24.18 -14.81 -11.16
N ILE A 278 24.59 -15.36 -12.30
CA ILE A 278 25.01 -14.56 -13.48
C ILE A 278 23.86 -13.70 -14.04
N ASN A 279 22.62 -14.18 -13.91
CA ASN A 279 21.41 -13.48 -14.31
C ASN A 279 20.90 -12.50 -13.23
N TRP A 280 21.71 -12.15 -12.22
CA TRP A 280 21.29 -11.23 -11.16
C TRP A 280 22.27 -10.07 -10.99
N GLY A 281 21.72 -8.86 -10.82
CA GLY A 281 22.52 -7.67 -10.55
C GLY A 281 21.72 -6.38 -10.53
N GLY A 282 22.43 -5.26 -10.53
CA GLY A 282 21.85 -3.92 -10.39
C GLY A 282 21.65 -3.19 -11.72
N TYR A 283 20.65 -2.31 -11.72
CA TYR A 283 20.48 -1.26 -12.71
C TYR A 283 20.58 0.10 -12.02
N ARG A 284 21.13 1.07 -12.72
CA ARG A 284 21.21 2.48 -12.34
C ARG A 284 20.46 3.32 -13.37
N LEU A 285 19.48 4.10 -12.93
CA LEU A 285 18.87 5.14 -13.75
C LEU A 285 19.61 6.45 -13.52
N ARG A 286 20.15 7.03 -14.59
CA ARG A 286 20.76 8.36 -14.61
C ARG A 286 19.68 9.39 -14.93
N PRO A 287 19.34 10.30 -14.00
CA PRO A 287 18.24 11.23 -14.20
C PRO A 287 18.49 12.27 -15.29
N GLU A 288 17.46 12.46 -16.10
CA GLU A 288 17.32 13.52 -17.11
C GLU A 288 16.12 14.42 -16.80
N LEU A 289 15.24 13.99 -15.89
CA LEU A 289 14.12 14.77 -15.38
C LEU A 289 13.79 14.35 -13.94
N PHE A 290 13.46 15.34 -13.11
CA PHE A 290 12.73 15.11 -11.86
C PHE A 290 11.44 15.91 -11.87
N GLU A 291 10.39 15.38 -11.27
CA GLU A 291 9.20 16.16 -10.92
C GLU A 291 8.86 15.90 -9.45
N PHE A 292 8.73 16.98 -8.69
CA PHE A 292 8.27 16.97 -7.30
C PHE A 292 6.84 17.49 -7.27
N TRP A 293 5.94 16.69 -6.70
CA TRP A 293 4.52 16.99 -6.58
C TRP A 293 4.11 16.97 -5.11
N GLN A 294 3.38 18.01 -4.68
CA GLN A 294 2.83 18.15 -3.34
C GLN A 294 1.32 18.41 -3.41
N GLY A 295 0.55 17.58 -2.70
CA GLY A 295 -0.90 17.65 -2.70
C GLY A 295 -1.45 18.85 -1.90
N GLN A 296 -2.21 19.74 -2.54
CA GLN A 296 -2.91 20.87 -1.89
C GLN A 296 -4.43 20.66 -1.72
N GLN A 297 -5.04 21.41 -0.79
CA GLN A 297 -6.48 21.37 -0.47
C GLN A 297 -7.37 21.67 -1.69
N SER A 298 -6.99 22.68 -2.48
CA SER A 298 -7.79 23.24 -3.57
C SER A 298 -7.70 22.45 -4.88
N ARG A 299 -6.93 21.35 -4.92
CA ARG A 299 -6.48 20.66 -6.16
C ARG A 299 -5.51 21.45 -7.03
N LEU A 300 -5.17 22.67 -6.63
CA LEU A 300 -4.07 23.40 -7.23
C LEU A 300 -2.76 22.86 -6.63
N HIS A 301 -2.42 21.62 -7.01
CA HIS A 301 -1.23 20.93 -6.52
C HIS A 301 0.04 21.64 -6.96
N ASP A 302 1.03 21.66 -6.09
CA ASP A 302 2.33 22.23 -6.43
C ASP A 302 3.15 21.21 -7.20
N ARG A 303 3.68 21.62 -8.36
CA ARG A 303 4.44 20.77 -9.27
C ARG A 303 5.68 21.49 -9.75
N LEU A 304 6.85 21.04 -9.34
CA LEU A 304 8.13 21.59 -9.76
C LEU A 304 8.92 20.55 -10.54
N GLN A 305 9.28 20.89 -11.77
CA GLN A 305 10.07 20.03 -12.66
C GLN A 305 11.50 20.55 -12.77
N TYR A 306 12.45 19.63 -12.69
CA TYR A 306 13.87 19.86 -12.88
C TYR A 306 14.32 19.20 -14.18
N THR A 307 15.01 19.96 -15.02
CA THR A 307 15.65 19.46 -16.24
C THR A 307 17.07 19.98 -16.35
N PRO A 308 18.03 19.16 -16.82
CA PRO A 308 19.41 19.60 -16.96
C PRO A 308 19.53 20.64 -18.08
N GLU A 309 20.33 21.67 -17.84
CA GLU A 309 20.66 22.72 -18.80
C GLU A 309 22.17 23.00 -18.74
N GLU A 310 22.78 23.32 -19.87
CA GLU A 310 24.18 23.77 -19.89
C GLU A 310 24.24 25.29 -19.86
N VAL A 311 24.88 25.83 -18.82
CA VAL A 311 25.13 27.27 -18.67
C VAL A 311 26.63 27.48 -18.53
N LYS A 312 27.24 28.16 -19.52
CA LYS A 312 28.68 28.45 -19.57
C LYS A 312 29.57 27.19 -19.39
N GLY A 313 29.18 26.08 -20.01
CA GLY A 313 29.90 24.80 -19.92
C GLY A 313 29.74 24.06 -18.60
N THR A 314 28.87 24.54 -17.70
CA THR A 314 28.51 23.86 -16.44
C THR A 314 27.09 23.33 -16.56
N ARG A 315 26.89 22.06 -16.21
CA ARG A 315 25.55 21.47 -16.11
C ARG A 315 24.86 21.99 -14.85
N VAL A 316 23.72 22.65 -15.03
CA VAL A 316 22.84 23.15 -13.97
C VAL A 316 21.47 22.52 -14.12
N TRP A 317 20.62 22.64 -13.10
CA TRP A 317 19.23 22.21 -13.17
C TRP A 317 18.32 23.41 -13.30
N LYS A 318 17.55 23.46 -14.39
CA LYS A 318 16.48 24.41 -14.59
C LYS A 318 15.23 23.94 -13.87
N ILE A 319 14.63 24.82 -13.06
CA ILE A 319 13.41 24.57 -12.30
C ILE A 319 12.26 25.31 -12.99
N VAL A 320 11.14 24.62 -13.21
CA VAL A 320 9.91 25.21 -13.73
C VAL A 320 8.70 24.69 -12.98
N ARG A 321 7.70 25.54 -12.78
CA ARG A 321 6.39 25.15 -12.26
C ARG A 321 5.49 24.63 -13.36
N LEU A 322 4.83 23.51 -13.10
CA LEU A 322 3.83 22.92 -13.96
C LEU A 322 2.43 23.24 -13.44
N ALA A 323 1.47 23.35 -14.35
CA ALA A 323 0.07 23.39 -13.96
C ALA A 323 -0.36 22.03 -13.35
N PRO A 324 -1.23 22.04 -12.33
CA PRO A 324 -1.74 20.83 -11.68
C PRO A 324 -2.62 19.97 -12.59
#